data_AF-A0AAV0MG31-F1
#
_entry.id   AF-A0AAV0MG31-F1
#
_cell.length_a   1.000
_cell.length_b   1.000
_cell.length_c   1.000
_cell.angle_alpha   90.00
_cell.angle_beta   90.00
_cell.angle_gamma   90.00
#
_symmetry.space_group_name_H-M   'P 1'
#
loop_
_entity.id
_entity.type
_entity.pdbx_description
1 polymer ?
#
loop_
_entity_poly.entity_id
_entity_poly.type
_entity_poly.pdbx_seq_one_letter_code
_entity_poly.pdbx_strand_id
1 'polypeptide(L)' 'MLGHETFEKVYHAQNLQPDKSVSMKVIRKEKVIGVGMDHINREILVMKMVKHPNIVELHMGCFLFTCK' A
#
# COMPACT_ATOMS: atom_id res chain seq x y z
N MET A 1 -8.45 7.14 -9.62
CA MET A 1 -8.66 6.77 -8.20
C MET A 1 -9.41 5.46 -8.19
N LEU A 2 -8.90 4.43 -7.50
CA LEU A 2 -9.46 3.06 -7.50
C LEU A 2 -10.36 2.80 -6.28
N GLY A 3 -10.15 3.52 -5.18
CA GLY A 3 -10.97 3.39 -3.98
C GLY A 3 -10.65 4.47 -2.94
N HIS A 4 -11.58 4.70 -2.02
CA HIS A 4 -11.43 5.67 -0.93
C HIS A 4 -12.08 5.15 0.34
N GLU A 5 -11.35 5.22 1.45
CA GLU A 5 -11.86 5.07 2.82
C GLU A 5 -11.57 6.33 3.63
N THR A 6 -12.22 6.47 4.79
CA THR A 6 -12.13 7.65 5.67
C THR A 6 -10.71 8.15 5.91
N PHE A 7 -9.74 7.24 6.02
CA PHE A 7 -8.35 7.55 6.34
C PHE A 7 -7.36 7.16 5.24
N GLU A 8 -7.85 6.61 4.11
CA GLU A 8 -7.02 6.00 3.08
C GLU A 8 -7.55 6.25 1.67
N LYS A 9 -6.66 6.36 0.69
CA LYS A 9 -7.02 6.50 -0.72
C LYS A 9 -6.15 5.59 -1.56
N VAL A 10 -6.76 4.89 -2.50
CA VAL A 10 -6.04 4.03 -3.44
C VAL A 10 -6.07 4.66 -4.82
N TYR A 11 -4.89 4.90 -5.38
CA TYR A 11 -4.71 5.40 -6.72
C TYR A 11 -4.16 4.30 -7.62
N HIS A 12 -4.55 4.34 -8.89
CA HIS A 12 -3.83 3.61 -9.92
C HIS A 12 -2.61 4.44 -10.29
N ALA A 13 -1.45 3.82 -10.33
CA ALA A 13 -0.20 4.43 -10.75
C ALA A 13 0.53 3.46 -11.69
N GLN A 14 1.46 3.99 -12.45
CA GLN A 14 2.29 3.21 -13.38
C GLN A 14 3.74 3.36 -12.93
N ASN A 15 4.43 2.25 -12.72
CA ASN A 15 5.85 2.32 -12.40
C ASN A 15 6.62 2.75 -13.67
N LEU A 16 7.48 3.76 -13.54
CA LEU A 16 8.24 4.31 -14.65
C LEU A 16 9.24 3.30 -15.21
N GLN A 17 9.71 2.36 -14.39
CA GLN A 17 10.56 1.25 -14.80
C GLN A 17 10.34 0.06 -13.85
N PRO A 18 9.81 -1.10 -14.30
CA PRO A 18 9.18 -1.45 -15.57
C PRO A 18 7.71 -0.99 -15.66
N ASP A 19 7.15 -0.92 -16.88
CA ASP A 19 5.80 -0.45 -17.25
C ASP A 19 4.61 -1.27 -16.69
N LYS A 20 4.64 -1.51 -15.38
CA LYS A 20 3.64 -2.27 -14.63
C LYS A 20 2.68 -1.31 -13.97
N SER A 21 1.39 -1.59 -14.15
CA SER A 21 0.33 -0.96 -13.36
C SER A 21 0.43 -1.39 -11.90
N VAL A 22 0.42 -0.42 -10.99
CA VAL A 22 0.47 -0.63 -9.54
C VAL A 22 -0.67 0.12 -8.86
N SER A 23 -1.12 -0.40 -7.72
CA SER A 23 -2.07 0.29 -6.84
C SER A 23 -1.31 0.96 -5.71
N MET A 24 -1.42 2.28 -5.62
CA MET A 24 -0.78 3.08 -4.60
C MET A 24 -1.78 3.41 -3.50
N LYS A 25 -1.61 2.76 -2.34
CA LYS A 25 -2.41 3.01 -1.14
C LYS A 25 -1.77 4.13 -0.32
N VAL A 26 -2.47 5.24 -0.20
CA VAL A 26 -2.08 6.43 0.57
C VAL A 26 -2.81 6.41 1.89
N ILE A 27 -2.07 6.47 2.99
CA ILE A 27 -2.59 6.45 4.37
C ILE A 27 -2.27 7.79 5.02
N ARG A 28 -3.25 8.40 5.67
CA ARG A 28 -3.02 9.66 6.41
C ARG A 28 -2.23 9.45 7.69
N LYS A 29 -1.43 10.45 8.09
CA LYS A 29 -0.58 10.39 9.30
C LYS A 29 -1.39 10.12 10.57
N GLU A 30 -2.59 10.67 10.67
CA GLU A 30 -3.50 10.47 11.81
C GLU A 30 -3.78 8.98 12.07
N LYS A 31 -3.94 8.17 11.02
CA LYS A 31 -4.15 6.72 11.15
C LYS A 31 -2.88 6.00 11.61
N VAL A 32 -1.70 6.44 11.16
CA VAL A 32 -0.41 5.87 11.59
C VAL A 32 -0.17 6.12 13.08
N ILE A 33 -0.48 7.33 13.55
CA ILE A 33 -0.34 7.70 14.97
C ILE A 33 -1.39 6.98 15.82
N GLY A 34 -2.63 6.85 15.34
CA GLY A 34 -3.73 6.24 16.09
C GLY A 34 -3.70 4.71 16.16
N VAL A 35 -3.32 4.04 15.07
CA VAL A 35 -3.29 2.57 14.98
C VAL A 35 -1.90 2.01 15.30
N GLY A 36 -0.85 2.83 15.18
CA GLY A 36 0.53 2.45 15.40
C GLY A 36 1.20 1.87 14.15
N MET A 37 2.53 2.03 14.09
CA MET A 37 3.35 1.54 12.97
C MET A 37 3.34 0.00 12.89
N ASP A 38 3.20 -0.68 14.03
CA ASP A 38 3.24 -2.14 14.12
C ASP A 38 2.12 -2.83 13.33
N HIS A 39 0.91 -2.25 13.33
CA HIS A 39 -0.20 -2.77 12.55
C HIS A 39 0.07 -2.68 11.04
N ILE A 40 0.60 -1.54 10.58
CA ILE A 40 0.93 -1.32 9.17
C ILE A 40 2.06 -2.26 8.75
N ASN A 41 3.09 -2.40 9.58
CA ASN A 41 4.18 -3.33 9.33
C ASN A 41 3.68 -4.78 9.26
N ARG A 42 2.78 -5.18 10.16
CA ARG A 42 2.18 -6.52 10.14
C ARG A 42 1.39 -6.77 8.86
N GLU A 43 0.58 -5.82 8.40
CA GLU A 43 -0.16 -5.96 7.13
C GLU A 43 0.80 -6.12 5.94
N ILE A 44 1.85 -5.29 5.86
CA ILE A 44 2.88 -5.39 4.82
C ILE A 44 3.59 -6.75 4.88
N LEU A 45 3.97 -7.20 6.07
CA LEU A 45 4.63 -8.48 6.26
C LEU A 45 3.74 -9.65 5.83
N VAL A 46 2.46 -9.64 6.20
CA VAL A 46 1.50 -10.67 5.79
C VAL A 46 1.36 -10.69 4.27
N MET A 47 1.19 -9.53 3.62
CA MET A 47 1.08 -9.48 2.16
C MET A 47 2.35 -9.94 1.43
N LYS A 48 3.54 -9.75 2.03
CA LYS A 48 4.80 -10.28 1.48
C LYS A 48 4.94 -11.79 1.60
N MET A 49 4.36 -12.40 2.64
CA MET A 49 4.43 -13.85 2.87
C MET A 49 3.41 -14.64 2.05
N VAL A 50 2.30 -14.00 1.66
CA VAL A 50 1.24 -14.67 0.90
C VAL A 50 1.51 -14.59 -0.60
N LYS A 51 1.91 -15.71 -1.20
CA LYS A 51 2.06 -15.87 -2.66
C LYS A 51 1.02 -16.85 -3.18
N HIS A 52 0.00 -16.34 -3.87
CA HIS A 52 -1.06 -17.16 -4.44
C HIS A 52 -1.59 -16.50 -5.72
N PRO A 53 -1.92 -17.25 -6.79
CA PRO A 53 -2.33 -16.69 -8.08
C PRO A 53 -3.59 -15.80 -8.03
N ASN A 54 -4.42 -15.96 -7.00
CA ASN A 54 -5.64 -15.14 -6.80
C ASN A 54 -5.49 -14.06 -5.71
N ILE A 55 -4.28 -13.84 -5.21
CA ILE A 55 -4.02 -12.84 -4.16
C ILE A 55 -3.10 -11.78 -4.76
N VAL A 56 -3.42 -10.50 -4.51
CA VAL A 56 -2.66 -9.38 -5.05
C VAL A 56 -1.24 -9.41 -4.46
N GLU A 57 -0.26 -9.67 -5.32
CA GLU A 57 1.15 -9.68 -4.92
C GLU A 57 1.66 -8.24 -4.70
N LEU A 58 2.34 -8.05 -3.57
CA LEU A 58 2.97 -6.79 -3.22
C LEU A 58 4.30 -6.68 -3.97
N HIS A 59 4.29 -5.97 -5.10
CA HIS A 59 5.49 -5.72 -5.91
C HIS A 59 6.52 -4.92 -5.09
N MET A 60 7.80 -5.34 -5.14
CA MET A 60 8.90 -4.77 -4.33
C MET A 60 8.91 -3.24 -4.40
N GLY A 61 8.83 -2.62 -3.21
CA GLY A 61 8.70 -1.16 -3.06
C GLY A 61 7.28 -0.79 -2.67
N CYS A 62 6.85 -1.19 -1.46
CA CYS A 62 5.76 -0.51 -0.78
C CYS A 62 6.25 0.90 -0.44
N PHE A 63 6.23 1.79 -1.44
CA PHE A 63 6.32 3.22 -1.19
C PHE A 63 4.99 3.59 -0.52
N LEU A 64 4.91 3.32 0.78
CA LEU A 64 4.25 4.25 1.69
C LEU A 64 4.92 5.59 1.40
N PHE A 65 4.39 6.32 0.43
CA PHE A 65 4.74 7.71 0.22
C PHE A 65 4.21 8.44 1.46
N THR A 66 5.00 8.40 2.52
CA THR A 66 5.16 9.56 3.37
C THR A 66 5.71 10.63 2.44
N CYS A 67 4.86 11.54 2.00
CA CYS A 67 5.35 12.83 1.53
C CYS A 67 4.42 13.94 2.04
N LYS A 68 4.95 14.59 3.08
CA LYS A 68 4.51 15.72 3.90
C LYS A 68 3.41 15.52 4.94
#